data_AF-A0A7C5L9R7-F1
#
_entry.id   AF-A0A7C5L9R7-F1
#
_cell.length_a   1.000
_cell.length_b   1.000
_cell.length_c   1.000
_cell.angle_alpha   90.00
_cell.angle_beta   90.00
_cell.angle_gamma   90.00
#
_symmetry.space_group_name_H-M   'P 1'
#
loop_
_entity.id
_entity.type
_entity.pdbx_description
1 polymer ?
#
loop_
_entity_poly.entity_id
_entity_poly.type
_entity_poly.pdbx_seq_one_letter_code
_entity_poly.pdbx_strand_id
1 'polypeptide(L)'
;MKKLAAGYFLSAFNALCLTPLVLILIYPTIVTYPASIVLRGLGWRSLKQLIGKTAVAYIGIWVFGGLTYLLALTSLVLSVSEMLPVAAFFWTVYSMLEAMLYVVSARRLAVTMFYGSLVSLFGVALFDLIVFTGLVREVQQNRALELVYLGAGALVVSALNSAVASLRIKRREVVSASRYHAALPPSRYTSPPSQAFERTAVPPQPLLTVEVLRRGRGIVCASCRSVNSFNAYACTTCGIEFAKAVAGLKCPVCGAPFSLAKKIEARRYLCGQCASTLLVKGR
;
A
#
# COMPACT_ATOMS: atom_id res chain seq x y z
N MET A 1 0.37 -0.94 -8.66
CA MET A 1 -0.84 -1.63 -8.16
C MET A 1 -1.37 -2.74 -9.06
N LYS A 2 -0.83 -2.91 -10.28
CA LYS A 2 -1.23 -3.99 -11.21
C LYS A 2 -1.20 -5.40 -10.61
N LYS A 3 -0.22 -5.71 -9.73
CA LYS A 3 -0.11 -7.01 -9.05
C LYS A 3 -1.31 -7.31 -8.14
N LEU A 4 -1.71 -6.35 -7.31
CA LEU A 4 -2.86 -6.50 -6.41
C LEU A 4 -4.16 -6.69 -7.21
N ALA A 5 -4.35 -5.87 -8.26
CA ALA A 5 -5.50 -5.99 -9.14
C ALA A 5 -5.53 -7.35 -9.86
N ALA A 6 -4.40 -7.80 -10.42
CA ALA A 6 -4.31 -9.11 -11.07
C ALA A 6 -4.62 -10.26 -10.09
N GLY A 7 -4.13 -10.18 -8.85
CA GLY A 7 -4.45 -11.16 -7.81
C GLY A 7 -5.96 -11.25 -7.54
N TYR A 8 -6.66 -10.12 -7.51
CA TYR A 8 -8.12 -10.08 -7.35
C TYR A 8 -8.89 -10.53 -8.60
N PHE A 9 -8.41 -10.22 -9.81
CA PHE A 9 -9.01 -10.78 -11.03
C PHE A 9 -8.93 -12.31 -11.05
N LEU A 10 -7.77 -12.88 -10.69
CA LEU A 10 -7.65 -14.33 -10.53
C LEU A 10 -8.57 -14.85 -9.42
N SER A 11 -8.72 -14.11 -8.32
CA SER A 11 -9.64 -14.50 -7.24
C SER A 11 -11.10 -14.54 -7.71
N ALA A 12 -11.53 -13.58 -8.55
CA ALA A 12 -12.86 -13.57 -9.14
C ALA A 12 -13.07 -14.78 -10.04
N PHE A 13 -12.08 -15.09 -10.89
CA PHE A 13 -12.10 -16.29 -11.73
C PHE A 13 -12.17 -17.59 -10.89
N ASN A 14 -11.35 -17.70 -9.84
CA ASN A 14 -11.37 -18.87 -8.94
C ASN A 14 -12.71 -19.04 -8.22
N ALA A 15 -13.39 -17.94 -7.86
CA ALA A 15 -14.69 -18.01 -7.21
C ALA A 15 -15.78 -18.58 -8.14
N LEU A 16 -15.63 -18.47 -9.46
CA LEU A 16 -16.54 -19.10 -10.42
C LEU A 16 -16.45 -20.64 -10.36
N CYS A 17 -15.32 -21.20 -9.94
CA CYS A 17 -15.17 -22.63 -9.71
C CYS A 17 -16.03 -23.16 -8.56
N LEU A 18 -16.60 -22.29 -7.72
CA LEU A 18 -17.53 -22.71 -6.67
C LEU A 18 -18.96 -22.94 -7.22
N THR A 19 -19.24 -22.54 -8.46
CA THR A 19 -20.52 -22.76 -9.13
C THR A 19 -20.53 -24.11 -9.89
N PRO A 20 -21.63 -24.54 -10.55
CA PRO A 20 -21.62 -25.74 -11.39
C PRO A 20 -20.56 -25.75 -12.51
N LEU A 21 -19.95 -24.60 -12.80
CA LEU A 21 -18.75 -24.52 -13.65
C LEU A 21 -17.52 -25.22 -13.05
N VAL A 22 -17.59 -25.71 -11.81
CA VAL A 22 -16.54 -26.47 -11.11
C VAL A 22 -15.92 -27.55 -12.00
N LEU A 23 -16.74 -28.30 -12.75
CA LEU A 23 -16.25 -29.39 -13.61
C LEU A 23 -15.27 -28.90 -14.69
N ILE A 24 -15.41 -27.66 -15.13
CA ILE A 24 -14.57 -27.05 -16.17
C ILE A 24 -13.43 -26.25 -15.52
N LEU A 25 -13.72 -25.57 -14.41
CA LEU A 25 -12.84 -24.57 -13.81
C LEU A 25 -11.94 -25.11 -12.70
N ILE A 26 -12.13 -26.35 -12.23
CA ILE A 26 -11.35 -26.89 -11.12
C ILE A 26 -9.84 -26.98 -11.42
N TYR A 27 -9.45 -27.50 -12.59
CA TYR A 27 -8.05 -27.60 -12.96
C TYR A 27 -7.39 -26.22 -13.14
N PRO A 28 -7.99 -25.26 -13.87
CA PRO A 28 -7.52 -23.89 -13.87
C PRO A 28 -7.37 -23.32 -12.45
N THR A 29 -8.38 -23.52 -11.59
CA THR A 29 -8.41 -22.96 -10.23
C THR A 29 -7.32 -23.52 -9.33
N ILE A 30 -7.02 -24.82 -9.43
CA ILE A 30 -5.90 -25.44 -8.72
C ILE A 30 -4.59 -24.71 -9.05
N VAL A 31 -4.39 -24.33 -10.31
CA VAL A 31 -3.18 -23.61 -10.75
C VAL A 31 -3.24 -22.12 -10.40
N THR A 32 -4.39 -21.46 -10.58
CA THR A 32 -4.52 -20.01 -10.44
C THR A 32 -4.77 -19.54 -9.01
N TYR A 33 -5.21 -20.41 -8.10
CA TYR A 33 -5.42 -20.05 -6.69
C TYR A 33 -4.12 -19.68 -5.95
N PRO A 34 -3.05 -20.51 -5.98
CA PRO A 34 -1.77 -20.12 -5.38
C PRO A 34 -1.23 -18.81 -5.95
N ALA A 35 -1.32 -18.64 -7.27
CA ALA A 35 -0.92 -17.40 -7.94
C ALA A 35 -1.72 -16.18 -7.44
N SER A 36 -3.04 -16.32 -7.28
CA SER A 36 -3.89 -15.27 -6.70
C SER A 36 -3.43 -14.88 -5.30
N ILE A 37 -3.18 -15.85 -4.40
CA ILE A 37 -2.72 -15.59 -3.02
C ILE A 37 -1.37 -14.87 -3.00
N VAL A 38 -0.41 -15.33 -3.80
CA VAL A 38 0.91 -14.70 -3.92
C VAL A 38 0.78 -13.25 -4.41
N LEU A 39 0.03 -13.03 -5.49
CA LEU A 39 -0.18 -11.69 -6.06
C LEU A 39 -0.90 -10.74 -5.11
N ARG A 40 -1.91 -11.22 -4.38
CA ARG A 40 -2.62 -10.42 -3.38
C ARG A 40 -1.71 -10.03 -2.23
N GLY A 41 -0.97 -10.97 -1.63
CA GLY A 41 -0.06 -10.62 -0.54
C GLY A 41 1.13 -9.77 -0.98
N LEU A 42 1.70 -9.98 -2.18
CA LEU A 42 2.70 -9.05 -2.76
C LEU A 42 2.12 -7.66 -3.01
N GLY A 43 0.87 -7.60 -3.46
CA GLY A 43 0.13 -6.36 -3.66
C GLY A 43 -0.04 -5.58 -2.36
N TRP A 44 -0.50 -6.25 -1.30
CA TRP A 44 -0.64 -5.67 0.03
C TRP A 44 0.71 -5.27 0.64
N ARG A 45 1.75 -6.11 0.48
CA ARG A 45 3.13 -5.77 0.88
C ARG A 45 3.60 -4.48 0.22
N SER A 46 3.29 -4.27 -1.05
CA SER A 46 3.66 -3.05 -1.77
C SER A 46 2.96 -1.78 -1.25
N LEU A 47 1.83 -1.95 -0.56
CA LEU A 47 1.08 -0.87 0.10
C LEU A 47 1.58 -0.57 1.52
N LYS A 48 2.53 -1.34 2.06
CA LYS A 48 3.01 -1.20 3.45
C LYS A 48 3.41 0.22 3.83
N GLN A 49 4.08 0.93 2.93
CA GLN A 49 4.51 2.31 3.17
C GLN A 49 3.33 3.30 3.25
N LEU A 50 2.21 2.98 2.60
CA LEU A 50 1.03 3.86 2.53
C LEU A 50 0.03 3.57 3.64
N ILE A 51 -0.18 2.31 4.00
CA ILE A 51 -1.18 1.90 5.00
C ILE A 51 -0.59 1.70 6.40
N GLY A 52 0.74 1.62 6.54
CA GLY A 52 1.44 1.56 7.83
C GLY A 52 1.65 0.14 8.36
N LYS A 53 1.84 0.00 9.69
CA LYS A 53 2.15 -1.28 10.35
C LYS A 53 1.06 -2.35 10.16
N THR A 54 -0.19 -1.94 9.99
CA THR A 54 -1.34 -2.82 9.71
C THR A 54 -1.17 -3.65 8.43
N ALA A 55 -0.32 -3.20 7.50
CA ALA A 55 0.00 -3.97 6.30
C ALA A 55 0.58 -5.35 6.62
N VAL A 56 1.21 -5.56 7.78
CA VAL A 56 1.81 -6.84 8.18
C VAL A 56 0.78 -7.99 8.15
N ALA A 57 -0.52 -7.70 8.22
CA ALA A 57 -1.58 -8.67 8.00
C ALA A 57 -1.51 -9.41 6.64
N TYR A 58 -0.79 -8.87 5.64
CA TYR A 58 -0.53 -9.59 4.38
C TYR A 58 0.18 -10.94 4.62
N ILE A 59 0.97 -11.08 5.69
CA ILE A 59 1.63 -12.33 6.04
C ILE A 59 0.58 -13.38 6.42
N GLY A 60 -0.41 -12.99 7.22
CA GLY A 60 -1.53 -13.87 7.57
C GLY A 60 -2.33 -14.29 6.34
N ILE A 61 -2.53 -13.40 5.36
CA ILE A 61 -3.18 -13.75 4.08
C ILE A 61 -2.41 -14.86 3.35
N TRP A 62 -1.08 -14.81 3.32
CA TRP A 62 -0.27 -15.88 2.72
C TRP A 62 -0.35 -17.18 3.49
N VAL A 63 -0.16 -17.13 4.81
CA VAL A 63 -0.15 -18.34 5.64
C VAL A 63 -1.51 -19.03 5.59
N PHE A 64 -2.58 -18.30 5.92
CA PHE A 64 -3.92 -18.88 5.98
C PHE A 64 -4.51 -19.16 4.60
N GLY A 65 -4.22 -18.34 3.59
CA GLY A 65 -4.61 -18.64 2.22
C GLY A 65 -3.90 -19.86 1.65
N GLY A 66 -2.61 -20.03 1.96
CA GLY A 66 -1.84 -21.22 1.61
C GLY A 66 -2.37 -22.48 2.30
N LEU A 67 -2.66 -22.39 3.61
CA LEU A 67 -3.26 -23.50 4.37
C LEU A 67 -4.64 -23.88 3.84
N THR A 68 -5.49 -22.89 3.53
CA THR A 68 -6.81 -23.11 2.91
C THR A 68 -6.67 -23.91 1.62
N TYR A 69 -5.75 -23.50 0.74
CA TYR A 69 -5.47 -24.20 -0.52
C TYR A 69 -4.99 -25.63 -0.29
N LEU A 70 -3.98 -25.82 0.56
CA LEU A 70 -3.41 -27.13 0.82
C LEU A 70 -4.46 -28.08 1.40
N LEU A 71 -5.25 -27.64 2.37
CA LEU A 71 -6.29 -28.47 2.99
C LEU A 71 -7.42 -28.79 2.01
N ALA A 72 -7.86 -27.82 1.20
CA ALA A 72 -8.88 -28.07 0.17
C ALA A 72 -8.35 -29.03 -0.91
N LEU A 73 -7.10 -28.88 -1.34
CA LEU A 73 -6.46 -29.78 -2.30
C LEU A 73 -6.28 -31.19 -1.71
N THR A 74 -5.82 -31.31 -0.47
CA THR A 74 -5.70 -32.59 0.23
C THR A 74 -7.06 -33.26 0.38
N SER A 75 -8.11 -32.50 0.72
CA SER A 75 -9.48 -33.01 0.78
C SER A 75 -9.93 -33.56 -0.57
N LEU A 76 -9.62 -32.85 -1.66
CA LEU A 76 -9.95 -33.27 -3.03
C LEU A 76 -9.17 -34.52 -3.47
N VAL A 77 -7.85 -34.53 -3.24
CA VAL A 77 -6.96 -35.61 -3.72
C VAL A 77 -7.09 -36.88 -2.90
N LEU A 78 -7.20 -36.76 -1.57
CA LEU A 78 -7.30 -37.91 -0.66
C LEU A 78 -8.76 -38.28 -0.35
N SER A 79 -9.74 -37.53 -0.85
CA SER A 79 -11.17 -37.71 -0.57
C SER A 79 -11.53 -37.66 0.93
N VAL A 80 -10.77 -36.90 1.72
CA VAL A 80 -10.99 -36.72 3.17
C VAL A 80 -11.82 -35.47 3.41
N SER A 81 -13.13 -35.63 3.60
CA SER A 81 -14.08 -34.52 3.79
C SER A 81 -13.89 -33.76 5.11
N GLU A 82 -13.29 -34.39 6.12
CA GLU A 82 -13.01 -33.82 7.45
C GLU A 82 -12.04 -32.62 7.39
N MET A 83 -11.29 -32.49 6.29
CA MET A 83 -10.39 -31.36 6.07
C MET A 83 -11.14 -30.09 5.62
N LEU A 84 -12.37 -30.20 5.10
CA LEU A 84 -13.14 -29.05 4.59
C LEU A 84 -13.51 -28.05 5.69
N PRO A 85 -14.00 -28.44 6.88
CA PRO A 85 -14.24 -27.50 7.98
C PRO A 85 -12.97 -26.76 8.43
N VAL A 86 -11.83 -27.45 8.43
CA VAL A 86 -10.53 -26.85 8.79
C VAL A 86 -10.09 -25.85 7.72
N ALA A 87 -10.27 -26.19 6.44
CA ALA A 87 -10.03 -25.28 5.33
C ALA A 87 -10.94 -24.05 5.40
N ALA A 88 -12.23 -24.24 5.68
CA ALA A 88 -13.22 -23.18 5.85
C ALA A 88 -12.81 -22.23 6.99
N PHE A 89 -12.43 -22.76 8.16
CA PHE A 89 -11.93 -21.95 9.26
C PHE A 89 -10.76 -21.03 8.86
N PHE A 90 -9.73 -21.58 8.19
CA PHE A 90 -8.60 -20.77 7.73
C PHE A 90 -9.01 -19.77 6.64
N TRP A 91 -10.00 -20.13 5.82
CA TRP A 91 -10.59 -19.22 4.84
C TRP A 91 -11.24 -18.02 5.54
N THR A 92 -12.05 -18.24 6.58
CA THR A 92 -12.67 -17.19 7.38
C THR A 92 -11.62 -16.27 7.99
N VAL A 93 -10.59 -16.83 8.62
CA VAL A 93 -9.52 -16.06 9.26
C VAL A 93 -8.80 -15.17 8.24
N TYR A 94 -8.40 -15.70 7.08
CA TYR A 94 -7.72 -14.88 6.09
C TYR A 94 -8.64 -13.80 5.51
N SER A 95 -9.93 -14.10 5.35
CA SER A 95 -10.92 -13.16 4.79
C SER A 95 -11.17 -11.99 5.75
N MET A 96 -11.15 -12.23 7.06
CA MET A 96 -11.22 -11.17 8.08
C MET A 96 -9.98 -10.27 8.05
N LEU A 97 -8.78 -10.85 7.89
CA LEU A 97 -7.54 -10.08 7.73
C LEU A 97 -7.58 -9.22 6.45
N GLU A 98 -8.09 -9.77 5.36
CA GLU A 98 -8.24 -9.04 4.11
C GLU A 98 -9.28 -7.91 4.23
N ALA A 99 -10.40 -8.16 4.90
CA ALA A 99 -11.41 -7.15 5.21
C ALA A 99 -10.86 -6.01 6.06
N MET A 100 -10.01 -6.30 7.05
CA MET A 100 -9.30 -5.28 7.81
C MET A 100 -8.42 -4.41 6.89
N LEU A 101 -7.69 -5.03 5.96
CA LEU A 101 -6.88 -4.29 4.98
C LEU A 101 -7.73 -3.44 4.04
N TYR A 102 -8.92 -3.89 3.64
CA TYR A 102 -9.89 -3.08 2.89
C TYR A 102 -10.30 -1.83 3.65
N VAL A 103 -10.75 -1.96 4.90
CA VAL A 103 -11.19 -0.82 5.73
C VAL A 103 -10.05 0.17 5.94
N VAL A 104 -8.86 -0.32 6.30
CA VAL A 104 -7.69 0.54 6.51
C VAL A 104 -7.31 1.28 5.23
N SER A 105 -7.35 0.59 4.09
CA SER A 105 -6.99 1.18 2.80
C SER A 105 -8.03 2.18 2.33
N ALA A 106 -9.32 1.90 2.52
CA ALA A 106 -10.40 2.84 2.23
C ALA A 106 -10.21 4.15 2.98
N ARG A 107 -9.88 4.08 4.28
CA ARG A 107 -9.65 5.24 5.15
C ARG A 107 -8.37 5.99 4.79
N ARG A 108 -7.23 5.28 4.67
CA ARG A 108 -5.91 5.91 4.50
C ARG A 108 -5.62 6.38 3.08
N LEU A 109 -6.18 5.69 2.07
CA LEU A 109 -5.93 6.00 0.66
C LEU A 109 -7.09 6.77 0.02
N ALA A 110 -8.17 7.03 0.76
CA ALA A 110 -9.40 7.65 0.27
C ALA A 110 -10.00 6.92 -0.96
N VAL A 111 -9.90 5.59 -0.99
CA VAL A 111 -10.48 4.74 -2.04
C VAL A 111 -11.70 4.01 -1.47
N THR A 112 -12.86 4.68 -1.50
CA THR A 112 -14.11 4.20 -0.87
C THR A 112 -14.61 2.86 -1.42
N MET A 113 -14.25 2.50 -2.65
CA MET A 113 -14.65 1.21 -3.25
C MET A 113 -14.19 -0.02 -2.45
N PHE A 114 -13.13 0.09 -1.64
CA PHE A 114 -12.74 -1.02 -0.75
C PHE A 114 -13.79 -1.36 0.31
N TYR A 115 -14.68 -0.43 0.68
CA TYR A 115 -15.81 -0.78 1.56
C TYR A 115 -16.78 -1.75 0.87
N GLY A 116 -16.97 -1.62 -0.45
CA GLY A 116 -17.78 -2.55 -1.23
C GLY A 116 -17.21 -3.98 -1.25
N SER A 117 -15.91 -4.14 -1.04
CA SER A 117 -15.26 -5.46 -0.95
C SER A 117 -15.57 -6.22 0.34
N LEU A 118 -16.20 -5.58 1.33
CA LEU A 118 -16.62 -6.27 2.57
C LEU A 118 -17.74 -7.28 2.34
N VAL A 119 -18.43 -7.21 1.19
CA VAL A 119 -19.42 -8.22 0.77
C VAL A 119 -18.82 -9.63 0.68
N SER A 120 -17.49 -9.76 0.56
CA SER A 120 -16.81 -11.07 0.66
C SER A 120 -17.09 -11.80 1.97
N LEU A 121 -17.25 -11.09 3.09
CA LEU A 121 -17.52 -11.73 4.39
C LEU A 121 -18.88 -12.44 4.39
N PHE A 122 -19.88 -11.88 3.70
CA PHE A 122 -21.16 -12.55 3.50
C PHE A 122 -21.00 -13.82 2.66
N GLY A 123 -20.22 -13.75 1.57
CA GLY A 123 -19.95 -14.92 0.74
C GLY A 123 -19.26 -16.04 1.51
N VAL A 124 -18.23 -15.72 2.30
CA VAL A 124 -17.53 -16.69 3.15
C VAL A 124 -18.47 -17.29 4.20
N ALA A 125 -19.29 -16.48 4.86
CA ALA A 125 -20.26 -16.97 5.85
C ALA A 125 -21.26 -17.97 5.25
N LEU A 126 -21.70 -17.78 3.99
CA LEU A 126 -22.56 -18.75 3.30
C LEU A 126 -21.85 -20.07 3.03
N PHE A 127 -20.57 -20.05 2.63
CA PHE A 127 -19.80 -21.28 2.45
C PHE A 127 -19.49 -21.97 3.78
N ASP A 128 -19.17 -21.21 4.83
CA ASP A 128 -19.02 -21.74 6.18
C ASP A 128 -20.32 -22.41 6.63
N LEU A 129 -21.48 -21.78 6.42
CA LEU A 129 -22.77 -22.38 6.70
C LEU A 129 -22.93 -23.72 5.98
N ILE A 130 -22.62 -23.80 4.68
CA ILE A 130 -22.74 -25.03 3.90
C ILE A 130 -21.82 -26.14 4.44
N VAL A 131 -20.58 -25.79 4.77
CA VAL A 131 -19.56 -26.74 5.24
C VAL A 131 -19.87 -27.23 6.65
N PHE A 132 -20.17 -26.32 7.59
CA PHE A 132 -20.37 -26.67 8.99
C PHE A 132 -21.73 -27.32 9.30
N THR A 133 -22.77 -27.06 8.50
CA THR A 133 -24.07 -27.73 8.67
C THR A 133 -24.19 -29.03 7.89
N GLY A 134 -23.18 -29.41 7.10
CA GLY A 134 -23.22 -30.64 6.29
C GLY A 134 -24.13 -30.56 5.06
N LEU A 135 -24.60 -29.35 4.70
CA LEU A 135 -25.39 -29.10 3.48
C LEU A 135 -24.64 -29.40 2.18
N VAL A 136 -23.35 -29.78 2.24
CA VAL A 136 -22.57 -30.25 1.10
C VAL A 136 -23.31 -31.35 0.32
N ARG A 137 -23.98 -32.29 1.02
CA ARG A 137 -24.77 -33.35 0.37
C ARG A 137 -26.02 -32.79 -0.32
N GLU A 138 -26.65 -31.78 0.25
CA GLU A 138 -27.81 -31.12 -0.34
C GLU A 138 -27.45 -30.27 -1.57
N VAL A 139 -26.26 -29.66 -1.56
CA VAL A 139 -25.69 -28.99 -2.74
C VAL A 139 -25.48 -29.99 -3.87
N GLN A 140 -24.95 -31.20 -3.58
CA GLN A 140 -24.79 -32.26 -4.58
C GLN A 140 -26.13 -32.73 -5.17
N GLN A 141 -27.21 -32.63 -4.39
CA GLN A 141 -28.58 -32.92 -4.82
C GLN A 141 -29.31 -31.70 -5.41
N ASN A 142 -28.61 -30.60 -5.68
CA ASN A 142 -29.13 -29.33 -6.19
C ASN A 142 -30.17 -28.62 -5.28
N ARG A 143 -30.33 -29.04 -4.01
CA ARG A 143 -31.32 -28.46 -3.08
C ARG A 143 -30.85 -27.16 -2.42
N ALA A 144 -29.54 -26.96 -2.31
CA ALA A 144 -28.93 -25.79 -1.68
C ALA A 144 -28.08 -24.95 -2.66
N LEU A 145 -28.34 -25.09 -3.97
CA LEU A 145 -27.52 -24.46 -5.02
C LEU A 145 -27.63 -22.92 -5.02
N GLU A 146 -28.77 -22.37 -4.58
CA GLU A 146 -28.98 -20.93 -4.47
C GLU A 146 -27.99 -20.27 -3.51
N LEU A 147 -27.70 -20.91 -2.37
CA LEU A 147 -26.72 -20.43 -1.40
C LEU A 147 -25.31 -20.39 -1.99
N VAL A 148 -24.98 -21.39 -2.81
CA VAL A 148 -23.70 -21.45 -3.53
C VAL A 148 -23.59 -20.30 -4.53
N TYR A 149 -24.63 -20.02 -5.31
CA TYR A 149 -24.63 -18.91 -6.26
C TYR A 149 -24.54 -17.54 -5.58
N LEU A 150 -25.29 -17.35 -4.49
CA LEU A 150 -25.22 -16.11 -3.71
C LEU A 150 -23.83 -15.93 -3.09
N GLY A 151 -23.27 -16.99 -2.52
CA GLY A 151 -21.93 -16.98 -1.94
C GLY A 151 -20.85 -16.67 -2.98
N ALA A 152 -20.84 -17.42 -4.10
CA ALA A 152 -19.90 -17.22 -5.19
C ALA A 152 -20.04 -15.82 -5.82
N GLY A 153 -21.27 -15.36 -6.04
CA GLY A 153 -21.56 -14.03 -6.57
C GLY A 153 -21.00 -12.91 -5.67
N ALA A 154 -21.20 -13.01 -4.35
CA ALA A 154 -20.65 -12.07 -3.38
C ALA A 154 -19.11 -12.03 -3.44
N LEU A 155 -18.45 -13.19 -3.55
CA LEU A 155 -16.99 -13.27 -3.68
C LEU A 155 -16.49 -12.65 -4.99
N VAL A 156 -17.17 -12.91 -6.11
CA VAL A 156 -16.83 -12.31 -7.42
C VAL A 156 -16.97 -10.79 -7.37
N VAL A 157 -18.09 -10.27 -6.86
CA VAL A 157 -18.34 -8.82 -6.74
C VAL A 157 -17.28 -8.17 -5.87
N SER A 158 -16.97 -8.77 -4.71
CA SER A 158 -15.90 -8.30 -3.83
C SER A 158 -14.55 -8.24 -4.56
N ALA A 159 -14.18 -9.31 -5.25
CA ALA A 159 -12.91 -9.40 -5.95
C ALA A 159 -12.81 -8.35 -7.07
N LEU A 160 -13.86 -8.13 -7.85
CA LEU A 160 -13.89 -7.09 -8.88
C LEU A 160 -13.79 -5.68 -8.27
N ASN A 161 -14.52 -5.40 -7.19
CA ASN A 161 -14.42 -4.14 -6.45
C ASN A 161 -12.98 -3.90 -5.98
N SER A 162 -12.36 -4.90 -5.37
CA SER A 162 -10.97 -4.84 -4.91
C SER A 162 -9.98 -4.65 -6.06
N ALA A 163 -10.21 -5.28 -7.21
CA ALA A 163 -9.38 -5.12 -8.39
C ALA A 163 -9.44 -3.69 -8.94
N VAL A 164 -10.64 -3.15 -9.13
CA VAL A 164 -10.86 -1.78 -9.61
C VAL A 164 -10.32 -0.76 -8.60
N ALA A 165 -10.59 -0.93 -7.31
CA ALA A 165 -10.05 -0.10 -6.24
C ALA A 165 -8.52 -0.08 -6.27
N SER A 166 -7.91 -1.25 -6.47
CA SER A 166 -6.45 -1.38 -6.59
C SER A 166 -5.89 -0.60 -7.77
N LEU A 167 -6.55 -0.63 -8.92
CA LEU A 167 -6.14 0.16 -10.09
C LEU A 167 -6.25 1.67 -9.87
N ARG A 168 -7.24 2.11 -9.06
CA ARG A 168 -7.46 3.53 -8.73
C ARG A 168 -6.51 4.08 -7.67
N ILE A 169 -5.77 3.23 -6.96
CA ILE A 169 -4.69 3.70 -6.08
C ILE A 169 -3.62 4.34 -6.98
N LYS A 170 -3.68 5.68 -7.09
CA LYS A 170 -2.63 6.48 -7.70
C LYS A 170 -1.37 6.25 -6.87
N ARG A 171 -0.32 5.76 -7.51
CA ARG A 171 1.04 5.82 -6.94
C ARG A 171 1.31 7.32 -6.76
N ARG A 172 1.07 7.88 -5.57
CA ARG A 172 1.88 9.01 -5.14
C ARG A 172 3.29 8.48 -5.25
N GLU A 173 4.09 9.07 -6.11
CA GLU A 173 5.52 8.84 -6.13
C GLU A 173 6.04 9.20 -4.75
N VAL A 174 6.01 8.21 -3.85
CA VAL A 174 6.90 8.13 -2.69
C VAL A 174 8.27 7.77 -3.26
N VAL A 175 8.78 8.63 -4.15
CA VAL A 175 10.21 8.81 -4.35
C VAL A 175 10.60 9.73 -3.20
N SER A 176 10.58 9.18 -1.99
CA SER A 176 11.00 9.86 -0.78
C SER A 176 12.03 8.98 -0.13
N ALA A 177 13.29 9.40 -0.28
CA ALA A 177 14.24 9.58 0.81
C ALA A 177 14.65 8.37 1.68
N SER A 178 14.08 7.17 1.49
CA SER A 178 14.41 6.00 2.31
C SER A 178 15.67 5.26 1.88
N ARG A 179 16.27 5.61 0.73
CA ARG A 179 17.54 5.01 0.27
C ARG A 179 18.80 5.80 0.61
N TYR A 180 18.69 7.02 1.17
CA TYR A 180 19.86 7.84 1.49
C TYR A 180 20.21 7.90 2.99
N HIS A 181 19.49 7.19 3.87
CA HIS A 181 19.86 7.10 5.29
C HIS A 181 20.76 5.90 5.63
N ALA A 182 21.23 5.14 4.64
CA ALA A 182 22.29 4.16 4.88
C ALA A 182 23.65 4.88 4.83
N ALA A 183 24.34 4.87 5.97
CA ALA A 183 25.73 5.30 6.20
C ALA A 183 25.99 6.81 6.35
N LEU A 184 25.70 7.34 7.54
CA LEU A 184 26.63 8.27 8.19
C LEU A 184 26.88 7.76 9.62
N PRO A 185 28.14 7.54 10.03
CA PRO A 185 28.45 7.11 11.39
C PRO A 185 28.12 8.22 12.39
N PRO A 186 27.84 7.88 13.66
CA PRO A 186 27.60 8.90 14.68
C PRO A 186 28.91 9.65 14.96
N SER A 187 28.97 10.93 14.59
CA SER A 187 30.02 11.84 15.04
C SER A 187 29.86 12.07 16.53
N ARG A 188 30.79 11.52 17.33
CA ARG A 188 30.98 11.91 18.73
C ARG A 188 31.40 13.38 18.76
N TYR A 189 30.49 14.25 19.18
CA TYR A 189 30.84 15.59 19.61
C TYR A 189 31.50 15.50 20.99
N THR A 190 32.78 15.82 21.06
CA THR A 190 33.46 16.25 22.28
C THR A 190 33.66 17.76 22.16
N SER A 191 33.05 18.54 23.05
CA SER A 191 33.28 19.99 23.16
C SER A 191 34.65 20.28 23.81
N PRO A 192 35.21 21.49 23.64
CA PRO A 192 36.65 21.76 23.68
C PRO A 192 37.14 22.29 25.04
N PRO A 193 38.44 22.62 25.15
CA PRO A 193 38.71 24.05 25.29
C PRO A 193 39.91 24.57 24.46
N SER A 194 39.71 25.80 23.98
CA SER A 194 40.68 26.89 23.77
C SER A 194 42.12 26.57 23.37
N GLN A 195 42.56 27.12 22.22
CA GLN A 195 43.53 28.22 22.20
C GLN A 195 43.75 28.74 20.78
N ALA A 196 44.14 30.02 20.76
CA ALA A 196 44.33 30.92 19.62
C ALA A 196 45.01 30.30 18.39
N PHE A 197 44.40 30.49 17.24
CA PHE A 197 45.12 30.91 16.03
C PHE A 197 44.17 31.71 15.15
N GLU A 198 44.44 33.00 15.11
CA GLU A 198 43.92 33.95 14.14
C GLU A 198 44.41 33.53 12.75
N ARG A 199 43.52 32.86 11.99
CA ARG A 199 43.56 32.85 10.54
C ARG A 199 42.17 33.18 10.05
N THR A 200 42.08 34.30 9.35
CA THR A 200 40.93 34.77 8.58
C THR A 200 40.55 33.73 7.54
N ALA A 201 39.85 32.67 7.95
CA ALA A 201 39.28 31.69 7.04
C ALA A 201 38.03 32.31 6.44
N VAL A 202 38.19 32.94 5.28
CA VAL A 202 37.06 33.27 4.39
C VAL A 202 36.28 31.96 4.18
N PRO A 203 35.01 31.86 4.60
CA PRO A 203 34.22 30.67 4.35
C PRO A 203 34.18 30.43 2.84
N PRO A 204 34.36 29.19 2.35
CA PRO A 204 34.31 28.91 0.92
C PRO A 204 32.97 29.42 0.40
N GLN A 205 33.01 30.50 -0.37
CA GLN A 205 31.80 31.07 -0.94
C GLN A 205 31.18 30.00 -1.84
N PRO A 206 29.88 29.71 -1.71
CA PRO A 206 29.25 28.72 -2.55
C PRO A 206 29.37 29.16 -4.02
N LEU A 207 29.99 28.31 -4.85
CA LEU A 207 30.18 28.52 -6.30
C LEU A 207 28.86 28.74 -7.07
N LEU A 208 27.73 28.41 -6.44
CA LEU A 208 26.38 28.50 -7.00
C LEU A 208 25.48 29.32 -6.07
N THR A 209 24.79 30.31 -6.62
CA THR A 209 23.80 31.13 -5.92
C THR A 209 22.38 30.81 -6.41
N VAL A 210 21.41 30.86 -5.50
CA VAL A 210 19.99 30.62 -5.80
C VAL A 210 19.22 31.93 -5.65
N GLU A 211 18.66 32.40 -6.76
CA GLU A 211 17.81 33.58 -6.81
C GLU A 211 16.33 33.18 -6.92
N VAL A 212 15.43 33.99 -6.38
CA VAL A 212 13.98 33.73 -6.43
C VAL A 212 13.37 34.55 -7.55
N LEU A 213 12.86 33.89 -8.59
CA LEU A 213 12.11 34.56 -9.66
C LEU A 213 10.66 34.80 -9.26
N ARG A 214 10.04 33.83 -8.58
CA ARG A 214 8.65 33.92 -8.14
C ARG A 214 8.48 33.22 -6.80
N ARG A 215 7.90 33.92 -5.83
CA ARG A 215 7.52 33.32 -4.54
C ARG A 215 6.23 32.53 -4.68
N GLY A 216 6.20 31.36 -4.05
CA GLY A 216 4.97 30.61 -3.85
C GLY A 216 4.07 31.28 -2.79
N ARG A 217 2.94 30.63 -2.47
CA ARG A 217 1.96 31.14 -1.51
C ARG A 217 2.17 30.66 -0.06
N GLY A 218 2.98 29.63 0.13
CA GLY A 218 3.24 29.01 1.43
C GLY A 218 3.91 27.66 1.27
N ILE A 219 4.15 26.96 2.39
CA ILE A 219 4.60 25.57 2.38
C ILE A 219 3.38 24.66 2.22
N VAL A 220 3.40 23.78 1.23
CA VAL A 220 2.32 22.81 1.01
C VAL A 220 2.71 21.48 1.66
N CYS A 221 1.89 21.01 2.61
CA CYS A 221 2.14 19.72 3.25
C CYS A 221 1.99 18.57 2.25
N ALA A 222 3.03 17.74 2.11
CA ALA A 222 3.03 16.58 1.23
C ALA A 222 2.00 15.51 1.66
N SER A 223 1.63 15.48 2.93
CA SER A 223 0.65 14.52 3.46
C SER A 223 -0.79 15.01 3.26
N CYS A 224 -1.19 16.09 3.95
CA CYS A 224 -2.57 16.57 4.02
C CYS A 224 -2.89 17.76 3.09
N ARG A 225 -1.92 18.32 2.37
CA ARG A 225 -2.07 19.46 1.44
C ARG A 225 -2.49 20.79 2.05
N SER A 226 -2.54 20.92 3.38
CA SER A 226 -2.73 22.22 4.02
C SER A 226 -1.60 23.18 3.65
N VAL A 227 -1.94 24.45 3.45
CA VAL A 227 -0.95 25.53 3.21
C VAL A 227 -0.52 26.11 4.56
N ASN A 228 0.78 26.14 4.80
CA ASN A 228 1.41 26.61 6.02
C ASN A 228 2.31 27.82 5.74
N SER A 229 2.65 28.57 6.79
CA SER A 229 3.60 29.70 6.69
C SER A 229 5.01 29.22 6.30
N PHE A 230 5.83 30.11 5.72
CA PHE A 230 7.19 29.76 5.29
C PHE A 230 8.14 29.40 6.45
N ASN A 231 7.83 29.91 7.65
CA ASN A 231 8.63 29.71 8.86
C ASN A 231 8.16 28.48 9.66
N ALA A 232 7.09 27.81 9.25
CA ALA A 232 6.63 26.61 9.92
C ALA A 232 7.71 25.51 9.87
N TYR A 233 7.93 24.86 11.02
CA TYR A 233 8.75 23.66 11.15
C TYR A 233 7.94 22.38 10.95
N ALA A 234 6.64 22.42 11.26
CA ALA A 234 5.73 21.31 11.08
C ALA A 234 4.36 21.79 10.57
N CYS A 235 3.62 20.86 9.98
CA CYS A 235 2.28 21.09 9.46
C CYS A 235 1.27 21.30 10.60
N THR A 236 0.53 22.40 10.59
CA THR A 236 -0.49 22.71 11.62
C THR A 236 -1.64 21.70 11.66
N THR A 237 -2.00 21.09 10.53
CA THR A 237 -3.12 20.13 10.45
C THR A 237 -2.74 18.69 10.81
N CYS A 238 -1.53 18.21 10.47
CA CYS A 238 -1.17 16.80 10.63
C CYS A 238 0.12 16.55 11.42
N GLY A 239 0.80 17.59 11.89
CA GLY A 239 1.99 17.50 12.74
C GLY A 239 3.28 17.05 12.04
N ILE A 240 3.25 16.77 10.73
CA ILE A 240 4.46 16.32 10.01
C ILE A 240 5.44 17.46 9.84
N GLU A 241 6.70 17.21 10.15
CA GLU A 241 7.81 18.16 10.00
C GLU A 241 8.15 18.44 8.53
N PHE A 242 8.53 19.67 8.27
CA PHE A 242 8.97 20.13 6.96
C PHE A 242 10.48 19.96 6.80
N ALA A 243 10.91 19.56 5.61
CA ALA A 243 12.33 19.44 5.32
C ALA A 243 13.00 20.82 5.36
N LYS A 244 14.09 20.92 6.13
CA LYS A 244 14.95 22.10 6.22
C LYS A 244 16.38 21.66 5.96
N ALA A 245 17.09 22.39 5.09
CA ALA A 245 18.48 22.11 4.78
C ALA A 245 19.40 22.64 5.88
N VAL A 246 20.22 21.77 6.46
CA VAL A 246 21.28 22.15 7.40
C VAL A 246 22.53 22.63 6.66
N ALA A 247 22.81 22.05 5.49
CA ALA A 247 23.96 22.39 4.65
C ALA A 247 23.62 22.30 3.14
N GLY A 248 24.43 22.96 2.31
CA GLY A 248 24.32 22.96 0.85
C GLY A 248 23.30 23.96 0.29
N LEU A 249 22.98 23.80 -1.00
CA LEU A 249 21.99 24.62 -1.70
C LEU A 249 20.60 24.41 -1.07
N LYS A 250 19.93 25.51 -0.74
CA LYS A 250 18.60 25.51 -0.14
C LYS A 250 17.69 26.51 -0.82
N CYS A 251 16.38 26.26 -0.72
CA CYS A 251 15.39 27.24 -1.13
C CYS A 251 15.45 28.45 -0.18
N PRO A 252 15.72 29.66 -0.67
CA PRO A 252 15.80 30.85 0.18
C PRO A 252 14.43 31.29 0.72
N VAL A 253 13.32 30.76 0.19
CA VAL A 253 11.96 31.13 0.64
C VAL A 253 11.50 30.28 1.83
N CYS A 254 11.67 28.96 1.77
CA CYS A 254 11.15 28.04 2.78
C CYS A 254 12.23 27.21 3.50
N GLY A 255 13.50 27.36 3.13
CA GLY A 255 14.61 26.61 3.72
C GLY A 255 14.70 25.15 3.28
N ALA A 256 13.84 24.69 2.36
CA ALA A 256 13.85 23.31 1.88
C ALA A 256 15.17 22.97 1.16
N PRO A 257 15.70 21.74 1.29
CA PRO A 257 16.89 21.32 0.56
C PRO A 257 16.65 21.34 -0.95
N PHE A 258 17.68 21.72 -1.71
CA PHE A 258 17.59 21.81 -3.17
C PHE A 258 17.35 20.46 -3.85
N SER A 259 17.58 19.34 -3.15
CA SER A 259 17.18 17.99 -3.59
C SER A 259 15.68 17.83 -3.83
N LEU A 260 14.85 18.70 -3.24
CA LEU A 260 13.40 18.74 -3.49
C LEU A 260 13.03 19.65 -4.68
N ALA A 261 13.99 20.29 -5.32
CA ALA A 261 13.72 21.19 -6.44
C ALA A 261 13.57 20.40 -7.75
N LYS A 262 12.53 20.69 -8.54
CA LYS A 262 12.29 20.11 -9.87
C LYS A 262 12.79 21.07 -10.95
N LYS A 263 13.66 20.62 -11.84
CA LYS A 263 14.12 21.42 -12.98
C LYS A 263 12.94 21.70 -13.93
N ILE A 264 12.76 22.96 -14.31
CA ILE A 264 11.75 23.40 -15.29
C ILE A 264 12.43 23.66 -16.63
N GLU A 265 13.50 24.46 -16.61
CA GLU A 265 14.26 24.89 -17.79
C GLU A 265 15.76 24.91 -17.44
N ALA A 266 16.59 25.32 -18.40
CA ALA A 266 18.00 25.59 -18.14
C ALA A 266 18.14 26.58 -16.97
N ARG A 267 18.85 26.16 -15.91
CA ARG A 267 19.09 26.93 -14.68
C ARG A 267 17.84 27.33 -13.87
N ARG A 268 16.61 26.99 -14.29
CA ARG A 268 15.37 27.30 -13.56
C ARG A 268 14.77 26.06 -12.91
N TYR A 269 14.38 26.19 -11.66
CA TYR A 269 13.89 25.12 -10.81
C TYR A 269 12.64 25.54 -10.05
N LEU A 270 11.76 24.59 -9.76
CA LEU A 270 10.59 24.77 -8.90
C LEU A 270 10.87 24.10 -7.56
N CYS A 271 10.74 24.82 -6.44
CA CYS A 271 10.84 24.21 -5.12
C CYS A 271 9.66 23.23 -4.90
N GLY A 272 9.94 21.95 -4.61
CA GLY A 272 8.91 20.95 -4.36
C GLY A 272 8.12 21.14 -3.07
N GLN A 273 8.54 22.03 -2.15
CA GLN A 273 7.88 22.26 -0.87
C GLN A 273 7.01 23.52 -0.84
N CYS A 274 7.47 24.62 -1.44
CA CYS A 274 6.73 25.89 -1.44
C CYS A 274 6.32 26.38 -2.83
N ALA A 275 6.62 25.62 -3.90
CA ALA A 275 6.33 25.98 -5.29
C ALA A 275 6.91 27.34 -5.73
N SER A 276 7.97 27.83 -5.07
CA SER A 276 8.70 29.02 -5.53
C SER A 276 9.57 28.66 -6.74
N THR A 277 9.61 29.56 -7.72
CA THR A 277 10.49 29.44 -8.88
C THR A 277 11.86 30.03 -8.55
N LEU A 278 12.90 29.23 -8.77
CA LEU A 278 14.28 29.47 -8.40
C LEU A 278 15.15 29.53 -9.67
N LEU A 279 16.13 30.41 -9.69
CA LEU A 279 17.16 30.50 -10.72
C LEU A 279 18.51 30.18 -10.06
N VAL A 280 19.20 29.16 -10.58
CA VAL A 280 20.56 28.82 -10.12
C VAL A 280 21.56 29.48 -11.04
N LYS A 281 22.35 30.40 -10.50
CA LYS A 281 23.46 31.04 -11.20
C LYS A 281 24.76 30.38 -10.73
N GLY A 282 25.56 29.89 -11.68
CA GLY A 282 27.00 29.77 -11.46
C GLY A 282 27.59 31.17 -11.52
N ARG A 283 28.55 31.47 -10.65
CA ARG A 283 29.45 32.60 -10.94
C ARG A 283 30.25 32.30 -12.20
#